data_AF-A0A350NZW1-F1
#
_entry.id   AF-A0A350NZW1-F1
#
_cell.length_a   1.000
_cell.length_b   1.000
_cell.length_c   1.000
_cell.angle_alpha   90.00
_cell.angle_beta   90.00
_cell.angle_gamma   90.00
#
_symmetry.space_group_name_H-M   'P 1'
#
loop_
_entity.id
_entity.type
_entity.pdbx_description
1 polymer ?
#
loop_
_entity_poly.entity_id
_entity_poly.type
_entity_poly.pdbx_seq_one_letter_code
_entity_poly.pdbx_strand_id
1 'polypeptide(L)'
;MFRMPCQARKNWQQLANEFGFHFHTMHGEPYWDESAYYQFSLRQIEQDIEDPSAELHQMCLHVVDKVVNSEALLTQCQIPQPHWDLIASSWREKQPSLYSRLDLVYDGKSPAKL
;
A
#
# COMPACT_ATOMS: atom_id res chain seq x y z
N MET A 1 -12.42 3.81 12.85
CA MET A 1 -12.83 2.64 12.06
C MET A 1 -14.06 2.01 12.68
N PHE A 2 -15.14 1.89 11.93
CA PHE A 2 -16.40 1.31 12.37
C PHE A 2 -16.85 0.28 11.34
N ARG A 3 -17.10 -0.97 11.75
CA ARG A 3 -17.65 -2.00 10.85
C ARG A 3 -19.17 -1.89 10.85
N MET A 4 -19.74 -1.51 9.71
CA MET A 4 -21.16 -1.26 9.54
C MET A 4 -21.80 -2.40 8.74
N PRO A 5 -22.82 -3.10 9.26
CA PRO A 5 -23.52 -4.11 8.48
C PRO A 5 -24.29 -3.46 7.32
N CYS A 6 -24.35 -4.15 6.18
CA CYS A 6 -25.15 -3.74 5.03
C CYS A 6 -25.74 -4.94 4.29
N GLN A 7 -26.76 -4.68 3.48
CA GLN A 7 -27.20 -5.67 2.50
C GLN A 7 -26.19 -5.71 1.36
N ALA A 8 -25.85 -6.92 0.92
CA ALA A 8 -24.98 -7.09 -0.23
C ALA A 8 -25.55 -6.40 -1.47
N ARG A 9 -24.69 -5.75 -2.25
CA ARG A 9 -25.11 -5.04 -3.47
C ARG A 9 -25.79 -6.02 -4.44
N LYS A 10 -26.89 -5.60 -5.05
CA LYS A 10 -27.57 -6.42 -6.06
C LYS A 10 -26.60 -6.71 -7.22
N ASN A 11 -26.57 -7.96 -7.67
CA ASN A 11 -25.77 -8.44 -8.80
C ASN A 11 -24.25 -8.19 -8.66
N TRP A 12 -23.72 -8.05 -7.44
CA TRP A 12 -22.32 -7.71 -7.21
C TRP A 12 -21.32 -8.71 -7.83
N GLN A 13 -21.66 -10.00 -7.88
CA GLN A 13 -20.82 -11.04 -8.50
C GLN A 13 -20.74 -10.85 -10.02
N GLN A 14 -21.84 -10.48 -10.66
CA GLN A 14 -21.87 -10.17 -12.09
C GLN A 14 -21.01 -8.95 -12.38
N LEU A 15 -21.15 -7.88 -11.59
CA LEU A 15 -20.34 -6.66 -11.70
C LEU A 15 -18.86 -6.95 -11.45
N ALA A 16 -18.52 -7.77 -10.45
CA ALA A 16 -17.16 -8.20 -10.17
C ALA A 16 -16.55 -8.91 -11.39
N ASN A 17 -17.30 -9.82 -12.01
CA ASN A 17 -16.86 -10.48 -13.24
C ASN A 17 -16.69 -9.51 -14.41
N GLU A 18 -17.62 -8.57 -14.60
CA GLU A 18 -17.55 -7.55 -15.65
C GLU A 18 -16.32 -6.64 -15.50
N PHE A 19 -15.95 -6.30 -14.27
CA PHE A 19 -14.77 -5.48 -13.96
C PHE A 19 -13.46 -6.27 -13.85
N GLY A 20 -13.46 -7.57 -14.17
CA GLY A 20 -12.26 -8.42 -14.16
C GLY A 20 -11.81 -8.89 -12.77
N PHE A 21 -12.65 -8.73 -11.74
CA PHE A 21 -12.38 -9.19 -10.38
C PHE A 21 -12.86 -10.64 -10.19
N HIS A 22 -12.12 -11.61 -10.73
CA HIS A 22 -12.54 -13.02 -10.77
C HIS A 22 -12.39 -13.80 -9.46
N PHE A 23 -11.70 -13.23 -8.48
CA PHE A 23 -11.41 -13.87 -7.18
C PHE A 23 -12.37 -13.41 -6.09
N HIS A 24 -13.58 -12.97 -6.44
CA HIS A 24 -14.62 -12.62 -5.46
C HIS A 24 -15.11 -13.81 -4.63
N THR A 25 -15.02 -15.03 -5.19
CA THR A 25 -15.41 -16.29 -4.55
C THR A 25 -14.26 -17.28 -4.76
N MET A 26 -13.73 -17.84 -3.67
CA MET A 26 -12.64 -18.83 -3.70
C MET A 26 -13.09 -20.11 -3.00
N HIS A 27 -12.90 -21.26 -3.64
CA HIS A 27 -13.27 -22.57 -3.07
C HIS A 27 -14.76 -22.70 -2.65
N GLY A 28 -15.66 -21.93 -3.27
CA GLY A 28 -17.09 -21.89 -2.91
C GLY A 28 -17.43 -20.93 -1.77
N GLU A 29 -16.44 -20.28 -1.17
CA GLU A 29 -16.61 -19.31 -0.09
C GLU A 29 -16.36 -17.87 -0.57
N PRO A 30 -17.05 -16.86 -0.01
CA PRO A 30 -16.82 -15.46 -0.37
C PRO A 30 -15.44 -15.01 0.09
N TYR A 31 -14.59 -14.64 -0.86
CA TYR A 31 -13.34 -13.92 -0.57
C TYR A 31 -13.63 -12.43 -0.32
N TRP A 32 -14.61 -11.89 -1.03
CA TRP A 32 -15.09 -10.53 -0.87
C TRP A 32 -16.41 -10.50 -0.08
N ASP A 33 -16.36 -9.98 1.14
CA ASP A 33 -17.51 -9.89 2.07
C ASP A 33 -18.33 -8.61 1.83
N GLU A 34 -19.51 -8.75 1.23
CA GLU A 34 -20.48 -7.66 1.01
C GLU A 34 -21.47 -7.46 2.17
N SER A 35 -21.34 -8.20 3.28
CA SER A 35 -22.23 -8.08 4.43
C SER A 35 -21.97 -6.86 5.32
N ALA A 36 -20.83 -6.19 5.10
CA ALA A 36 -20.45 -5.00 5.84
C ALA A 36 -19.50 -4.11 5.03
N TYR A 37 -19.39 -2.86 5.46
CA TYR A 37 -18.33 -1.95 5.04
C TYR A 37 -17.65 -1.34 6.25
N TYR A 38 -16.46 -0.79 6.05
CA TYR A 38 -15.77 -0.02 7.07
C TYR A 38 -15.97 1.48 6.83
N GLN A 39 -16.37 2.17 7.90
CA GLN A 39 -16.51 3.61 7.93
C GLN A 39 -15.38 4.24 8.75
N PHE A 40 -14.92 5.40 8.30
CA PHE A 40 -13.91 6.21 8.97
C PHE A 40 -14.44 7.64 9.11
N SER A 41 -14.04 8.33 10.18
CA SER A 41 -14.20 9.79 10.21
C SER A 41 -13.10 10.44 9.37
N LEU A 42 -13.34 11.69 8.91
CA LEU A 42 -12.32 12.43 8.17
C LEU A 42 -11.01 12.55 8.97
N ARG A 43 -11.11 12.79 10.28
CA ARG A 43 -9.97 12.82 11.18
C ARG A 43 -9.16 11.51 11.16
N GLN A 44 -9.82 10.35 11.15
CA GLN A 44 -9.15 9.06 11.10
C GLN A 44 -8.45 8.82 9.75
N ILE A 45 -9.01 9.36 8.68
CA ILE A 45 -8.40 9.29 7.35
C ILE A 45 -7.16 10.18 7.31
N GLU A 46 -7.33 11.48 7.56
CA GLU A 46 -6.28 12.48 7.38
C GLU A 46 -5.14 12.29 8.41
N GLN A 47 -5.46 12.19 9.70
CA GLN A 47 -4.45 12.23 10.77
C GLN A 47 -3.91 10.85 11.14
N ASP A 48 -4.77 9.83 11.12
CA ASP A 48 -4.34 8.51 11.61
C ASP A 48 -3.81 7.62 10.47
N ILE A 49 -4.11 7.91 9.19
CA ILE A 49 -3.71 7.07 8.06
C ILE A 49 -2.89 7.84 7.03
N GLU A 50 -3.37 8.98 6.51
CA GLU A 50 -2.68 9.72 5.45
C GLU A 50 -1.39 10.36 5.94
N ASP A 51 -1.42 11.09 7.07
CA ASP A 51 -0.23 11.70 7.69
C ASP A 51 0.90 10.69 7.95
N PRO A 52 0.69 9.56 8.67
CA PRO A 52 1.74 8.58 8.87
C PRO A 52 2.16 7.88 7.57
N SER A 53 1.25 7.69 6.60
CA SER A 53 1.63 7.14 5.29
C SER A 53 2.57 8.07 4.54
N ALA A 54 2.32 9.38 4.58
CA ALA A 54 3.18 10.38 3.97
C ALA A 54 4.55 10.44 4.66
N GLU A 55 4.59 10.40 6.00
CA GLU A 55 5.84 10.36 6.77
C GLU A 55 6.65 9.09 6.44
N LEU A 56 6.03 7.92 6.47
CA LEU A 56 6.66 6.65 6.13
C LEU A 56 7.21 6.65 4.70
N HIS A 57 6.46 7.23 3.75
CA HIS A 57 6.95 7.38 2.38
C HIS A 57 8.21 8.25 2.31
N GLN A 58 8.25 9.39 3.00
CA GLN A 58 9.46 10.22 3.06
C GLN A 58 10.63 9.49 3.72
N MET A 59 10.37 8.69 4.77
CA MET A 59 11.39 7.85 5.39
C MET A 59 11.94 6.80 4.42
N CYS A 60 11.08 6.17 3.60
CA CYS A 60 11.53 5.25 2.55
C CYS A 60 12.44 5.94 1.53
N LEU A 61 12.06 7.14 1.05
CA LEU A 61 12.88 7.92 0.12
C LEU A 61 14.24 8.31 0.72
N HIS A 62 14.26 8.68 2.00
CA HIS A 62 15.50 8.96 2.72
C HIS A 62 16.41 7.73 2.84
N VAL A 63 15.84 6.54 3.04
CA VAL A 63 16.61 5.29 3.03
C VAL A 63 17.16 5.01 1.64
N VAL A 64 16.37 5.21 0.58
CA VAL A 64 16.85 5.04 -0.81
C VAL A 64 18.05 5.94 -1.08
N ASP A 65 17.98 7.22 -0.69
CA ASP A 65 19.09 8.17 -0.83
C ASP A 65 20.38 7.69 -0.13
N LYS A 66 20.26 7.09 1.05
CA LYS A 66 21.42 6.52 1.77
C LYS A 66 21.96 5.27 1.08
N VAL A 67 21.08 4.36 0.68
CA VAL A 67 21.46 3.06 0.12
C VAL A 67 22.15 3.26 -1.23
N VAL A 68 21.59 4.08 -2.11
CA VAL A 68 22.14 4.28 -3.46
C VAL A 68 23.54 4.89 -3.48
N ASN A 69 23.91 5.59 -2.40
CA ASN A 69 25.22 6.22 -2.22
C ASN A 69 26.21 5.34 -1.42
N SER A 70 25.90 4.06 -1.17
CA SER A 70 26.73 3.17 -0.36
C SER A 70 26.80 1.76 -0.94
N GLU A 71 27.95 1.37 -1.48
CA GLU A 71 28.21 0.02 -1.98
C GLU A 71 27.98 -1.07 -0.90
N ALA A 72 28.33 -0.77 0.36
CA ALA A 72 28.09 -1.66 1.48
C ALA A 72 26.58 -1.90 1.70
N LEU A 73 25.75 -0.85 1.65
CA LEU A 73 24.31 -0.97 1.80
C LEU A 73 23.66 -1.62 0.56
N LEU A 74 24.11 -1.28 -0.65
CA LEU A 74 23.66 -1.95 -1.89
C LEU A 74 23.92 -3.46 -1.82
N THR A 75 25.09 -3.85 -1.30
CA THR A 75 25.46 -5.26 -1.08
C THR A 75 24.56 -5.91 -0.04
N GLN A 76 24.27 -5.23 1.08
CA GLN A 76 23.36 -5.72 2.11
C GLN A 76 21.91 -5.88 1.59
N CYS A 77 21.47 -4.99 0.70
CA CYS A 77 20.20 -5.11 -0.01
C CYS A 77 20.21 -6.20 -1.12
N GLN A 78 21.33 -6.90 -1.31
CA GLN A 78 21.50 -7.95 -2.32
C GLN A 78 21.24 -7.44 -3.75
N ILE A 79 21.54 -6.17 -4.01
CA ILE A 79 21.41 -5.57 -5.34
C ILE A 79 22.64 -5.98 -6.16
N PRO A 80 22.48 -6.63 -7.33
CA PRO A 80 23.61 -7.02 -8.17
C PRO A 80 24.43 -5.81 -8.64
N GLN A 81 25.76 -5.91 -8.50
CA GLN A 81 26.71 -4.85 -8.87
C GLN A 81 26.52 -4.26 -10.27
N PRO A 82 26.18 -5.05 -11.33
CA PRO A 82 25.95 -4.49 -12.67
C PRO A 82 24.81 -3.45 -12.75
N HIS A 83 23.95 -3.35 -11.74
CA HIS A 83 22.82 -2.41 -11.72
C HIS A 83 23.06 -1.15 -10.90
N TRP A 84 24.18 -1.03 -10.18
CA TRP A 84 24.40 0.07 -9.24
C TRP A 84 24.40 1.45 -9.92
N ASP A 85 25.12 1.59 -11.03
CA ASP A 85 25.17 2.85 -11.78
C ASP A 85 23.81 3.26 -12.36
N LEU A 86 23.00 2.27 -12.79
CA LEU A 86 21.65 2.50 -13.30
C LEU A 86 20.73 3.05 -12.19
N ILE A 87 20.75 2.41 -11.02
CA ILE A 87 19.96 2.83 -9.85
C ILE A 87 20.39 4.23 -9.40
N ALA A 88 21.69 4.48 -9.30
CA ALA A 88 22.22 5.80 -8.93
C ALA A 88 21.82 6.89 -9.93
N SER A 89 21.87 6.59 -11.22
CA SER A 89 21.46 7.54 -12.26
C SER A 89 19.96 7.83 -12.19
N SER A 90 19.13 6.81 -12.06
CA SER A 90 17.66 6.95 -11.92
C SER A 90 17.29 7.82 -10.71
N TRP A 91 17.96 7.63 -9.57
CA TRP A 91 17.74 8.44 -8.36
C TRP A 91 18.16 9.91 -8.55
N ARG A 92 19.35 10.16 -9.10
CA ARG A 92 19.82 11.54 -9.37
C ARG A 92 18.93 12.29 -10.34
N GLU A 93 18.41 11.59 -11.35
CA GLU A 93 17.47 12.14 -12.34
C GLU A 93 16.05 12.31 -11.78
N LYS A 94 15.79 11.86 -10.55
CA LYS A 94 14.46 11.88 -9.90
C LYS A 94 13.39 11.25 -10.79
N GLN A 95 13.72 10.10 -11.40
CA GLN A 95 12.76 9.39 -12.22
C GLN A 95 11.50 9.06 -11.38
N PRO A 96 10.30 9.34 -11.90
CA PRO A 96 9.08 9.28 -11.10
C PRO A 96 8.68 7.83 -10.79
N SER A 97 8.17 7.61 -9.59
CA SER A 97 7.38 6.42 -9.27
C SER A 97 5.92 6.64 -9.66
N LEU A 98 5.26 5.60 -10.16
CA LEU A 98 3.85 5.69 -10.57
C LEU A 98 2.90 5.68 -9.37
N TYR A 99 3.13 4.76 -8.42
CA TYR A 99 2.39 4.67 -7.16
C TYR A 99 3.17 3.83 -6.15
N SER A 100 2.80 3.93 -4.87
CA SER A 100 3.29 3.08 -3.79
C SER A 100 2.14 2.49 -2.99
N ARG A 101 2.35 1.33 -2.37
CA ARG A 101 1.42 0.74 -1.40
C ARG A 101 2.18 0.42 -0.11
N LEU A 102 1.60 0.82 1.01
CA LEU A 102 2.06 0.45 2.35
C LEU A 102 0.98 -0.42 2.99
N ASP A 103 1.38 -1.54 3.56
CA ASP A 103 0.47 -2.43 4.27
C ASP A 103 0.56 -2.07 5.76
N LEU A 104 -0.48 -1.44 6.30
CA LEU A 104 -0.48 -0.89 7.67
C LEU A 104 -1.46 -1.64 8.58
N VAL A 105 -1.14 -1.65 9.87
CA VAL A 105 -2.06 -2.05 10.94
C VAL A 105 -2.65 -0.79 11.58
N TYR A 106 -3.98 -0.71 11.61
CA TYR A 106 -4.72 0.41 12.20
C TYR A 106 -5.85 -0.10 13.09
N ASP A 107 -5.89 0.37 14.34
CA ASP A 107 -6.84 -0.08 15.36
C ASP A 107 -8.07 0.84 15.52
N GLY A 108 -8.13 1.95 14.77
CA GLY A 108 -9.20 2.94 14.87
C GLY A 108 -9.04 3.96 16.00
N LYS A 109 -7.94 3.89 16.78
CA LYS A 109 -7.71 4.72 17.97
C LYS A 109 -6.38 5.47 17.95
N SER A 110 -5.36 4.88 17.33
CA SER A 110 -4.01 5.43 17.25
C SER A 110 -3.52 5.45 15.81
N PRO A 111 -2.55 6.32 15.46
CA PRO A 111 -2.00 6.37 14.11
C PRO A 111 -1.56 4.99 13.61
N ALA A 112 -1.83 4.72 12.34
CA ALA A 112 -1.51 3.47 11.67
C ALA A 112 -0.01 3.21 11.70
N LYS A 113 0.35 1.92 11.78
CA LYS A 113 1.75 1.48 11.89
C LYS A 113 2.10 0.47 10.81
N LEU A 114 3.33 0.55 10.31
CA LEU A 114 3.95 -0.43 9.42
C LEU A 114 4.49 -1.62 10.24
#